data_AF-A0A2S8G4C7-F1
#
_entry.id   AF-A0A2S8G4C7-F1
#
_cell.length_a   1.000
_cell.length_b   1.000
_cell.length_c   1.000
_cell.angle_alpha   90.00
_cell.angle_beta   90.00
_cell.angle_gamma   90.00
#
_symmetry.space_group_name_H-M   'P 1'
#
loop_
_entity.id
_entity.type
_entity.pdbx_description
1 polymer ?
#
loop_
_entity_poly.entity_id
_entity_poly.type
_entity_poly.pdbx_seq_one_letter_code
_entity_poly.pdbx_strand_id
1 'polypeptide(L)'
;MTHLRGRSMSIGISSHRIADTPLAIIDFETTGLVPGFDRVVEMSVVRVDPGKDPVVVYDTLINPGRAMGATEIHGITDEDVENAPFFDDVAGELLAATKDCVIAAYNVYFDIKFLNFELTNAGVAHVPPHLCLMYLRTMLGLGARCKLDVACREHLIEYSATHKAADDALAAGQLFAVYRNEIEKRGINTFGDLARLKKYKFNDSFQYTPFPSPEKFGLRRFNGALSRAGYSIEVDPTRQALSAYWDTLKSILADLEVSEEEFVQAISVRKEAGLKKEQIRMLHAKAFSGVIAQFIDDQWLDDRETLKLRKLHQCLSKLGWAPGE
;
A
#
# COMPACT_ATOMS: atom_id res chain seq x y z
N MET A 1 8.04 -37.41 37.95
CA MET A 1 6.94 -36.98 37.06
C MET A 1 7.33 -35.65 36.45
N THR A 2 7.63 -35.67 35.16
CA THR A 2 8.14 -34.58 34.34
C THR A 2 7.06 -33.51 34.13
N HIS A 3 7.30 -32.30 34.64
CA HIS A 3 6.49 -31.14 34.27
C HIS A 3 6.82 -30.75 32.82
N LEU A 4 5.90 -31.08 31.92
CA LEU A 4 5.85 -30.53 30.57
C LEU A 4 5.70 -29.01 30.67
N ARG A 5 6.79 -28.28 30.41
CA ARG A 5 6.72 -26.85 30.10
C ARG A 5 5.94 -26.71 28.81
N GLY A 6 4.73 -26.17 28.89
CA GLY A 6 4.01 -25.69 27.72
C GLY A 6 4.88 -24.68 26.99
N ARG A 7 5.36 -25.05 25.79
CA ARG A 7 5.86 -24.07 24.82
C ARG A 7 4.69 -23.12 24.56
N SER A 8 4.82 -21.86 24.97
CA SER A 8 3.98 -20.78 24.46
C SER A 8 4.13 -20.81 22.94
N MET A 9 3.11 -21.29 22.22
CA MET A 9 3.08 -21.18 20.77
C MET A 9 2.92 -19.70 20.46
N SER A 10 3.90 -19.11 19.77
CA SER A 10 3.76 -17.74 19.29
C SER A 10 2.55 -17.70 18.36
N ILE A 11 1.52 -16.95 18.75
CA ILE A 11 0.27 -16.85 17.98
C ILE A 11 0.52 -16.15 16.63
N GLY A 12 1.52 -15.25 16.55
CA GLY A 12 1.89 -14.56 15.31
C GLY A 12 2.98 -15.23 14.48
N ILE A 13 3.33 -14.58 13.36
CA ILE A 13 4.29 -15.09 12.36
C ILE A 13 5.78 -14.94 12.74
N SER A 14 6.13 -14.37 13.89
CA SER A 14 7.52 -14.09 14.27
C SER A 14 8.46 -15.29 14.15
N SER A 15 8.00 -16.51 14.44
CA SER A 15 8.80 -17.74 14.30
C SER A 15 8.68 -18.41 12.94
N HIS A 16 7.81 -17.93 12.06
CA HIS A 16 7.63 -18.49 10.73
C HIS A 16 8.87 -18.23 9.89
N ARG A 17 9.26 -19.22 9.09
CA ARG A 17 10.36 -19.10 8.14
C ARG A 17 9.90 -18.25 6.96
N ILE A 18 10.68 -17.23 6.60
CA ILE A 18 10.35 -16.34 5.47
C ILE A 18 10.30 -17.14 4.17
N ALA A 19 11.24 -18.08 3.97
CA ALA A 19 11.32 -18.92 2.78
C ALA A 19 10.08 -19.82 2.56
N ASP A 20 9.38 -20.19 3.64
CA ASP A 20 8.26 -21.14 3.61
C ASP A 20 6.90 -20.44 3.74
N THR A 21 6.87 -19.11 3.85
CA THR A 21 5.64 -18.34 4.10
C THR A 21 5.19 -17.65 2.82
N PRO A 22 3.95 -17.89 2.33
CA PRO A 22 3.45 -17.19 1.16
C PRO A 22 3.17 -15.72 1.48
N LEU A 23 3.40 -14.85 0.49
CA LEU A 23 3.03 -13.45 0.54
C LEU A 23 1.89 -13.17 -0.44
N ALA A 24 1.01 -12.25 -0.04
CA ALA A 24 0.03 -11.65 -0.92
C ALA A 24 0.36 -10.17 -1.03
N ILE A 25 0.90 -9.79 -2.18
CA ILE A 25 1.27 -8.42 -2.49
C ILE A 25 0.04 -7.72 -3.02
N ILE A 26 -0.38 -6.67 -2.34
CA ILE A 26 -1.54 -5.89 -2.70
C ILE A 26 -1.10 -4.53 -3.21
N ASP A 27 -1.93 -3.96 -4.07
CA ASP A 27 -1.88 -2.56 -4.45
C ASP A 27 -3.31 -2.07 -4.67
N PHE A 28 -3.60 -0.85 -4.20
CA PHE A 28 -4.89 -0.19 -4.34
C PHE A 28 -4.77 1.15 -5.04
N GLU A 29 -5.67 1.38 -6.01
CA GLU A 29 -6.01 2.73 -6.45
C GLU A 29 -7.24 3.22 -5.71
N THR A 30 -7.28 4.52 -5.39
CA THR A 30 -8.27 5.10 -4.48
C THR A 30 -8.72 6.47 -4.95
N THR A 31 -9.89 6.93 -4.50
CA THR A 31 -10.39 8.28 -4.82
C THR A 31 -9.57 9.42 -4.19
N GLY A 32 -8.61 9.10 -3.30
CA GLY A 32 -7.79 10.02 -2.54
C GLY A 32 -6.94 9.32 -1.46
N LEU A 33 -6.43 10.05 -0.46
CA LEU A 33 -5.42 9.51 0.46
C LEU A 33 -5.97 8.90 1.76
N VAL A 34 -7.27 9.05 2.01
CA VAL A 34 -7.80 8.92 3.36
C VAL A 34 -8.96 7.95 3.42
N PRO A 35 -8.79 6.76 4.02
CA PRO A 35 -9.92 5.86 4.24
C PRO A 35 -11.03 6.52 5.06
N GLY A 36 -12.30 6.19 4.78
CA GLY A 36 -13.46 6.85 5.38
C GLY A 36 -13.99 7.98 4.53
N PHE A 37 -13.12 8.92 4.20
CA PHE A 37 -13.44 9.95 3.22
C PHE A 37 -13.37 9.37 1.81
N ASP A 38 -12.21 8.84 1.45
CA ASP A 38 -11.86 8.19 0.19
C ASP A 38 -12.10 6.68 0.22
N ARG A 39 -12.28 6.12 -0.98
CA ARG A 39 -12.66 4.73 -1.21
C ARG A 39 -11.73 4.06 -2.21
N VAL A 40 -11.59 2.74 -2.10
CA VAL A 40 -10.84 1.94 -3.08
C VAL A 40 -11.63 1.86 -4.38
N VAL A 41 -10.95 2.05 -5.52
CA VAL A 41 -11.53 2.02 -6.88
C VAL A 41 -10.91 0.92 -7.75
N GLU A 42 -9.75 0.41 -7.37
CA GLU A 42 -9.11 -0.76 -7.97
C GLU A 42 -8.37 -1.52 -6.88
N MET A 43 -8.37 -2.84 -6.97
CA MET A 43 -7.48 -3.67 -6.17
C MET A 43 -6.84 -4.76 -7.00
N SER A 44 -5.58 -5.05 -6.69
CA SER A 44 -4.90 -6.23 -7.19
C SER A 44 -4.25 -7.03 -6.07
N VAL A 45 -4.17 -8.34 -6.27
CA VAL A 45 -3.46 -9.29 -5.40
C VAL A 45 -2.54 -10.13 -6.25
N VAL A 46 -1.24 -10.00 -5.98
CA VAL A 46 -0.19 -10.85 -6.52
C VAL A 46 0.27 -11.82 -5.46
N ARG A 47 0.12 -13.11 -5.72
CA ARG A 47 0.54 -14.17 -4.81
C ARG A 47 1.98 -14.56 -5.10
N VAL A 48 2.80 -14.61 -4.06
CA VAL A 48 4.18 -15.11 -4.10
C VAL A 48 4.27 -16.32 -3.18
N ASP A 49 4.07 -17.50 -3.75
CA ASP A 49 4.24 -18.77 -3.03
C ASP A 49 5.73 -19.14 -2.92
N PRO A 50 6.13 -19.91 -1.89
CA PRO A 50 7.47 -20.47 -1.77
C PRO A 50 7.94 -21.18 -3.04
N GLY A 51 9.10 -20.77 -3.57
CA GLY A 51 9.70 -21.35 -4.77
C GLY A 51 8.96 -21.12 -6.09
N LYS A 52 7.95 -20.24 -6.12
CA LYS A 52 7.23 -19.89 -7.35
C LYS A 52 7.45 -18.42 -7.72
N ASP A 53 7.22 -18.13 -9.00
CA ASP A 53 7.17 -16.77 -9.50
C ASP A 53 5.90 -16.05 -9.01
N PRO A 54 5.94 -14.72 -8.85
CA PRO A 54 4.76 -13.91 -8.54
C PRO A 54 3.69 -14.06 -9.63
N VAL A 55 2.43 -14.23 -9.22
CA VAL A 55 1.28 -14.35 -10.13
C VAL A 55 0.15 -13.45 -9.67
N VAL A 56 -0.42 -12.66 -10.58
CA VAL A 56 -1.68 -11.93 -10.34
C VAL A 56 -2.81 -12.95 -10.18
N VAL A 57 -3.37 -13.06 -8.98
CA VAL A 57 -4.44 -14.02 -8.66
C VAL A 57 -5.80 -13.35 -8.54
N TYR A 58 -5.82 -12.03 -8.40
CA TYR A 58 -7.04 -11.24 -8.30
C TYR A 58 -6.76 -9.81 -8.76
N ASP A 59 -7.65 -9.24 -9.58
CA ASP A 59 -7.52 -7.88 -10.11
C ASP A 59 -8.90 -7.38 -10.57
N THR A 60 -9.40 -6.32 -9.95
CA THR A 60 -10.76 -5.81 -10.22
C THR A 60 -10.87 -4.31 -10.00
N LEU A 61 -11.73 -3.69 -10.81
CA LEU A 61 -12.34 -2.40 -10.50
C LEU A 61 -13.34 -2.55 -9.35
N ILE A 62 -13.56 -1.45 -8.63
CA ILE A 62 -14.50 -1.36 -7.52
C ILE A 62 -15.30 -0.07 -7.68
N ASN A 63 -16.62 -0.18 -7.54
CA ASN A 63 -17.49 0.98 -7.42
C ASN A 63 -17.31 1.60 -6.02
N PRO A 64 -16.82 2.85 -5.91
CA PRO A 64 -16.58 3.47 -4.61
C PRO A 64 -17.87 3.94 -3.92
N GLY A 65 -19.03 3.87 -4.59
CA GLY A 65 -20.31 4.38 -4.07
C GLY A 65 -20.34 5.90 -3.92
N ARG A 66 -19.43 6.61 -4.60
CA ARG A 66 -19.29 8.07 -4.59
C ARG A 66 -18.71 8.56 -5.92
N ALA A 67 -18.71 9.87 -6.13
CA ALA A 67 -18.02 10.48 -7.27
C ALA A 67 -16.51 10.15 -7.24
N MET A 68 -15.96 9.87 -8.42
CA MET A 68 -14.55 9.59 -8.58
C MET A 68 -13.66 10.76 -8.15
N GLY A 69 -12.52 10.41 -7.59
CA GLY A 69 -11.43 11.32 -7.27
C GLY A 69 -10.12 10.72 -7.73
N ALA A 70 -9.08 11.55 -7.83
CA ALA A 70 -7.75 11.15 -8.29
C ALA A 70 -7.70 10.50 -9.70
N THR A 71 -8.73 10.66 -10.52
CA THR A 71 -8.74 10.23 -11.93
C THR A 71 -7.55 10.76 -12.71
N GLU A 72 -7.06 11.97 -12.40
CA GLU A 72 -5.85 12.52 -13.02
C GLU A 72 -4.54 11.84 -12.61
N ILE A 73 -4.59 10.87 -11.70
CA ILE A 73 -3.47 10.05 -11.19
C ILE A 73 -3.52 8.66 -11.81
N HIS A 74 -4.59 7.89 -11.55
CA HIS A 74 -4.72 6.49 -11.97
C HIS A 74 -5.50 6.32 -13.28
N GLY A 75 -6.22 7.35 -13.73
CA GLY A 75 -6.94 7.33 -15.02
C GLY A 75 -8.30 6.62 -15.02
N ILE A 76 -8.80 6.22 -13.85
CA ILE A 76 -10.10 5.55 -13.70
C ILE A 76 -11.18 6.62 -13.56
N THR A 77 -12.22 6.51 -14.37
CA THR A 77 -13.34 7.45 -14.50
C THR A 77 -14.60 6.95 -13.80
N ASP A 78 -15.61 7.79 -13.65
CA ASP A 78 -16.92 7.39 -13.10
C ASP A 78 -17.57 6.31 -13.99
N GLU A 79 -17.40 6.42 -15.31
CA GLU A 79 -17.93 5.45 -16.28
C GLU A 79 -17.29 4.06 -16.14
N ASP A 80 -16.00 3.98 -15.80
CA ASP A 80 -15.29 2.71 -15.62
C ASP A 80 -15.83 1.91 -14.42
N VAL A 81 -16.21 2.62 -13.36
CA VAL A 81 -16.62 2.00 -12.08
C VAL A 81 -18.13 1.89 -11.91
N GLU A 82 -18.93 2.50 -12.80
CA GLU A 82 -20.40 2.52 -12.68
C GLU A 82 -20.99 1.12 -12.49
N ASN A 83 -20.48 0.14 -13.26
CA ASN A 83 -20.94 -1.25 -13.24
C ASN A 83 -19.98 -2.20 -12.49
N ALA A 84 -18.94 -1.67 -11.85
CA ALA A 84 -18.03 -2.46 -11.03
C ALA A 84 -18.72 -2.90 -9.72
N PRO A 85 -18.29 -4.01 -9.08
CA PRO A 85 -18.83 -4.42 -7.79
C PRO A 85 -18.47 -3.42 -6.68
N PHE A 86 -19.24 -3.36 -5.60
CA PHE A 86 -18.82 -2.63 -4.39
C PHE A 86 -17.75 -3.42 -3.64
N PHE A 87 -17.04 -2.77 -2.71
CA PHE A 87 -16.01 -3.46 -1.92
C PHE A 87 -16.57 -4.67 -1.16
N ASP A 88 -17.76 -4.53 -0.55
CA ASP A 88 -18.40 -5.60 0.23
C ASP A 88 -18.70 -6.85 -0.62
N ASP A 89 -18.99 -6.66 -1.91
CA ASP A 89 -19.22 -7.76 -2.85
C ASP A 89 -17.94 -8.57 -3.11
N VAL A 90 -16.77 -7.92 -3.01
CA VAL A 90 -15.46 -8.51 -3.34
C VAL A 90 -14.61 -8.88 -2.13
N ALA A 91 -15.03 -8.50 -0.92
CA ALA A 91 -14.29 -8.80 0.32
C ALA A 91 -14.02 -10.31 0.51
N GLY A 92 -14.99 -11.16 0.15
CA GLY A 92 -14.83 -12.61 0.18
C GLY A 92 -13.75 -13.15 -0.77
N GLU A 93 -13.67 -12.59 -1.99
CA GLU A 93 -12.63 -12.93 -2.97
C GLU A 93 -11.24 -12.46 -2.51
N LEU A 94 -11.15 -11.25 -1.97
CA LEU A 94 -9.92 -10.70 -1.42
C LEU A 94 -9.36 -11.60 -0.29
N LEU A 95 -10.21 -12.01 0.66
CA LEU A 95 -9.78 -12.92 1.72
C LEU A 95 -9.42 -14.30 1.20
N ALA A 96 -10.10 -14.80 0.15
CA ALA A 96 -9.71 -16.05 -0.50
C ALA A 96 -8.34 -15.94 -1.18
N ALA A 97 -8.08 -14.84 -1.89
CA ALA A 97 -6.82 -14.58 -2.58
C ALA A 97 -5.63 -14.40 -1.62
N THR A 98 -5.88 -13.79 -0.45
CA THR A 98 -4.86 -13.47 0.57
C THR A 98 -4.75 -14.50 1.71
N LYS A 99 -5.55 -15.58 1.64
CA LYS A 99 -5.60 -16.61 2.68
C LYS A 99 -4.22 -17.17 3.01
N ASP A 100 -3.95 -17.29 4.32
CA ASP A 100 -2.71 -17.82 4.91
C ASP A 100 -1.44 -17.05 4.52
N CYS A 101 -1.57 -15.89 3.85
CA CYS A 101 -0.44 -15.08 3.40
C CYS A 101 -0.08 -13.99 4.39
N VAL A 102 1.18 -13.59 4.38
CA VAL A 102 1.59 -12.28 4.91
C VAL A 102 1.26 -11.23 3.86
N ILE A 103 0.53 -10.19 4.25
CA ILE A 103 0.24 -9.09 3.33
C ILE A 103 1.53 -8.33 3.06
N ALA A 104 1.74 -7.90 1.83
CA ALA A 104 2.83 -7.00 1.52
C ALA A 104 2.36 -5.95 0.52
N ALA A 105 3.04 -4.81 0.50
CA ALA A 105 2.91 -3.84 -0.58
C ALA A 105 4.20 -3.06 -0.66
N TYR A 106 4.39 -2.31 -1.75
CA TYR A 106 5.59 -1.46 -1.85
C TYR A 106 5.60 -0.41 -0.74
N ASN A 107 4.49 0.30 -0.54
CA ASN A 107 4.26 1.21 0.58
C ASN A 107 3.05 0.78 1.44
N VAL A 108 3.19 -0.33 2.15
CA VAL A 108 2.09 -0.97 2.89
C VAL A 108 1.35 -0.08 3.88
N TYR A 109 1.94 1.02 4.36
CA TYR A 109 1.26 1.94 5.27
C TYR A 109 0.08 2.67 4.62
N PHE A 110 0.05 2.76 3.30
CA PHE A 110 -1.08 3.27 2.54
C PHE A 110 -2.15 2.18 2.41
N ASP A 111 -1.78 1.06 1.78
CA ASP A 111 -2.70 -0.03 1.44
C ASP A 111 -3.36 -0.65 2.67
N ILE A 112 -2.59 -0.86 3.75
CA ILE A 112 -3.12 -1.49 4.97
C ILE A 112 -4.19 -0.64 5.66
N LYS A 113 -4.15 0.69 5.51
CA LYS A 113 -5.16 1.57 6.10
C LYS A 113 -6.48 1.46 5.34
N PHE A 114 -6.43 1.48 4.01
CA PHE A 114 -7.60 1.25 3.17
C PHE A 114 -8.14 -0.17 3.35
N LEU A 115 -7.26 -1.18 3.37
CA LEU A 115 -7.64 -2.57 3.58
C LEU A 115 -8.38 -2.75 4.89
N ASN A 116 -7.83 -2.23 5.99
CA ASN A 116 -8.47 -2.34 7.30
C ASN A 116 -9.81 -1.60 7.35
N PHE A 117 -9.90 -0.41 6.74
CA PHE A 117 -11.14 0.36 6.73
C PHE A 117 -12.25 -0.35 5.96
N GLU A 118 -11.95 -0.76 4.72
CA GLU A 118 -12.93 -1.40 3.85
C GLU A 118 -13.34 -2.79 4.39
N LEU A 119 -12.40 -3.58 4.92
CA LEU A 119 -12.72 -4.84 5.59
C LEU A 119 -13.57 -4.62 6.85
N THR A 120 -13.31 -3.57 7.63
CA THR A 120 -14.12 -3.26 8.81
C THR A 120 -15.56 -2.95 8.42
N ASN A 121 -15.78 -2.18 7.34
CA ASN A 121 -17.12 -1.92 6.79
C ASN A 121 -17.80 -3.19 6.30
N ALA A 122 -17.04 -4.11 5.71
CA ALA A 122 -17.51 -5.44 5.31
C ALA A 122 -17.70 -6.42 6.49
N GLY A 123 -17.57 -5.97 7.75
CA GLY A 123 -17.77 -6.77 8.95
C GLY A 123 -16.56 -7.63 9.38
N VAL A 124 -15.39 -7.38 8.81
CA VAL A 124 -14.13 -8.11 9.09
C VAL A 124 -13.20 -7.25 9.96
N ALA A 125 -13.27 -7.46 11.28
CA ALA A 125 -12.37 -6.82 12.24
C ALA A 125 -11.10 -7.67 12.48
N HIS A 126 -10.21 -7.73 11.48
CA HIS A 126 -8.96 -8.50 11.56
C HIS A 126 -7.79 -7.74 10.92
N VAL A 127 -6.70 -7.56 11.67
CA VAL A 127 -5.47 -6.96 11.15
C VAL A 127 -4.47 -8.06 10.82
N PRO A 128 -4.05 -8.21 9.55
CA PRO A 128 -3.09 -9.24 9.17
C PRO A 128 -1.65 -8.80 9.47
N PRO A 129 -0.71 -9.74 9.59
CA PRO A 129 0.71 -9.43 9.51
C PRO A 129 1.01 -8.85 8.13
N HIS A 130 1.87 -7.83 8.10
CA HIS A 130 2.17 -7.12 6.87
C HIS A 130 3.63 -6.67 6.76
N LEU A 131 4.12 -6.58 5.52
CA LEU A 131 5.48 -6.17 5.15
C LEU A 131 5.47 -4.95 4.23
N CYS A 132 6.36 -4.01 4.50
CA CYS A 132 6.60 -2.86 3.63
C CYS A 132 7.87 -3.07 2.82
N LEU A 133 7.76 -3.28 1.50
CA LEU A 133 8.93 -3.59 0.66
C LEU A 133 9.89 -2.39 0.53
N MET A 134 9.35 -1.17 0.47
CA MET A 134 10.16 0.06 0.45
C MET A 134 11.07 0.17 1.69
N TYR A 135 10.56 -0.20 2.86
CA TYR A 135 11.36 -0.20 4.10
C TYR A 135 12.23 -1.45 4.20
N LEU A 136 11.78 -2.60 3.71
CA LEU A 136 12.57 -3.82 3.64
C LEU A 136 13.87 -3.60 2.86
N ARG A 137 13.83 -2.86 1.75
CA ARG A 137 15.02 -2.43 0.99
C ARG A 137 16.08 -1.81 1.90
N THR A 138 15.67 -0.89 2.78
CA THR A 138 16.58 -0.23 3.73
C THR A 138 17.05 -1.15 4.85
N MET A 139 16.21 -2.08 5.35
CA MET A 139 16.60 -3.08 6.35
C MET A 139 17.68 -4.02 5.81
N LEU A 140 17.59 -4.34 4.52
CA LEU A 140 18.50 -5.24 3.85
C LEU A 140 19.80 -4.56 3.42
N GLY A 141 19.91 -3.24 3.55
CA GLY A 141 21.09 -2.49 3.12
C GLY A 141 21.17 -2.33 1.59
N LEU A 142 20.05 -2.47 0.89
CA LEU A 142 19.95 -2.34 -0.57
C LEU A 142 19.80 -0.87 -1.02
N GLY A 143 19.84 0.09 -0.08
CA GLY A 143 19.88 1.53 -0.31
C GLY A 143 18.86 2.32 0.54
N ALA A 144 18.72 3.63 0.28
CA ALA A 144 17.73 4.53 0.92
C ALA A 144 16.32 4.42 0.32
N ARG A 145 15.26 4.75 1.05
CA ARG A 145 13.88 4.66 0.52
C ARG A 145 13.77 5.37 -0.84
N CYS A 146 13.14 4.71 -1.79
CA CYS A 146 12.92 5.23 -3.13
C CYS A 146 11.57 4.75 -3.65
N LYS A 147 11.18 5.21 -4.83
CA LYS A 147 9.94 4.77 -5.50
C LYS A 147 10.09 3.39 -6.12
N LEU A 148 8.96 2.76 -6.42
CA LEU A 148 8.90 1.44 -7.03
C LEU A 148 9.66 1.41 -8.37
N ASP A 149 9.47 2.40 -9.24
CA ASP A 149 10.16 2.50 -10.52
C ASP A 149 11.69 2.57 -10.38
N VAL A 150 12.17 3.32 -9.40
CA VAL A 150 13.61 3.44 -9.09
C VAL A 150 14.15 2.10 -8.59
N ALA A 151 13.46 1.46 -7.65
CA ALA A 151 13.86 0.17 -7.11
C ALA A 151 13.87 -0.92 -8.20
N CYS A 152 12.85 -0.98 -9.06
CA CYS A 152 12.78 -1.91 -10.19
C CYS A 152 13.94 -1.69 -11.16
N ARG A 153 14.21 -0.43 -11.53
CA ARG A 153 15.30 -0.07 -12.46
C ARG A 153 16.67 -0.47 -11.93
N GLU A 154 16.94 -0.23 -10.65
CA GLU A 154 18.21 -0.62 -10.00
C GLU A 154 18.44 -2.14 -9.98
N HIS A 155 17.35 -2.92 -10.01
CA HIS A 155 17.39 -4.38 -10.02
C HIS A 155 17.09 -5.00 -11.40
N LEU A 156 17.07 -4.18 -12.47
CA LEU A 156 16.83 -4.61 -13.85
C LEU A 156 15.49 -5.34 -14.04
N ILE A 157 14.48 -4.93 -13.28
CA ILE A 157 13.11 -5.42 -13.43
C ILE A 157 12.40 -4.53 -14.46
N GLU A 158 11.88 -5.15 -15.51
CA GLU A 158 11.08 -4.46 -16.52
C GLU A 158 9.76 -3.98 -15.89
N TYR A 159 9.62 -2.68 -15.77
CA TYR A 159 8.45 -2.05 -15.18
C TYR A 159 8.18 -0.71 -15.86
N SER A 160 6.93 -0.51 -16.25
CA SER A 160 6.43 0.78 -16.72
C SER A 160 5.41 1.25 -15.71
N ALA A 161 5.56 2.47 -15.19
CA ALA A 161 4.59 3.07 -14.28
C ALA A 161 3.29 3.39 -15.05
N THR A 162 2.40 2.41 -15.10
CA THR A 162 1.08 2.49 -15.75
C THR A 162 -0.01 2.93 -14.76
N HIS A 163 0.26 2.90 -13.45
CA HIS A 163 -0.72 3.11 -12.37
C HIS A 163 -1.94 2.19 -12.54
N LYS A 164 -1.64 0.93 -12.88
CA LYS A 164 -2.56 -0.18 -12.76
C LYS A 164 -2.10 -0.98 -11.56
N ALA A 165 -3.03 -1.25 -10.64
CA ALA A 165 -2.70 -1.93 -9.41
C ALA A 165 -2.00 -3.28 -9.65
N ALA A 166 -2.41 -4.00 -10.70
CA ALA A 166 -1.78 -5.27 -11.06
C ALA A 166 -0.33 -5.16 -11.52
N ASP A 167 0.02 -4.13 -12.30
CA ASP A 167 1.39 -3.95 -12.80
C ASP A 167 2.31 -3.57 -11.63
N ASP A 168 1.85 -2.67 -10.75
CA ASP A 168 2.58 -2.19 -9.59
C ASP A 168 2.78 -3.32 -8.55
N ALA A 169 1.73 -4.09 -8.24
CA ALA A 169 1.81 -5.25 -7.35
C ALA A 169 2.72 -6.36 -7.92
N LEU A 170 2.70 -6.57 -9.24
CA LEU A 170 3.53 -7.60 -9.89
C LEU A 170 5.01 -7.22 -9.84
N ALA A 171 5.34 -5.96 -10.16
CA ALA A 171 6.68 -5.43 -10.06
C ALA A 171 7.20 -5.48 -8.61
N ALA A 172 6.35 -5.16 -7.64
CA ALA A 172 6.65 -5.32 -6.21
C ALA A 172 6.94 -6.80 -5.84
N GLY A 173 6.24 -7.77 -6.44
CA GLY A 173 6.53 -9.20 -6.27
C GLY A 173 7.84 -9.64 -6.87
N GLN A 174 8.19 -9.13 -8.04
CA GLN A 174 9.49 -9.38 -8.66
C GLN A 174 10.62 -8.79 -7.81
N LEU A 175 10.44 -7.59 -7.26
CA LEU A 175 11.37 -7.00 -6.30
C LEU A 175 11.52 -7.84 -5.03
N PHE A 176 10.42 -8.38 -4.50
CA PHE A 176 10.49 -9.24 -3.33
C PHE A 176 11.32 -10.51 -3.60
N ALA A 177 11.30 -11.06 -4.82
CA ALA A 177 12.18 -12.18 -5.17
C ALA A 177 13.67 -11.81 -5.04
N VAL A 178 14.06 -10.58 -5.41
CA VAL A 178 15.42 -10.06 -5.20
C VAL A 178 15.72 -9.92 -3.70
N TYR A 179 14.79 -9.36 -2.93
CA TYR A 179 14.95 -9.16 -1.49
C TYR A 179 15.04 -10.48 -0.72
N ARG A 180 14.28 -11.49 -1.15
CA ARG A 180 14.34 -12.86 -0.61
C ARG A 180 15.72 -13.48 -0.79
N ASN A 181 16.34 -13.31 -1.96
CA ASN A 181 17.71 -13.79 -2.19
C ASN A 181 18.70 -13.12 -1.23
N GLU A 182 18.53 -11.82 -0.94
CA GLU A 182 19.38 -11.11 0.02
C GLU A 182 19.12 -11.55 1.46
N ILE A 183 17.87 -11.78 1.84
CA ILE A 183 17.46 -12.36 3.13
C ILE A 183 18.17 -13.70 3.36
N GLU A 184 18.14 -14.59 2.36
CA GLU A 184 18.78 -15.90 2.41
C GLU A 184 20.30 -15.80 2.52
N LYS A 185 20.96 -14.98 1.68
CA LYS A 185 22.42 -14.74 1.73
C LYS A 185 22.88 -14.26 3.11
N ARG A 186 22.07 -13.45 3.79
CA ARG A 186 22.35 -12.91 5.11
C ARG A 186 21.97 -13.84 6.25
N GLY A 187 21.42 -15.03 5.97
CA GLY A 187 21.03 -16.01 6.98
C GLY A 187 19.85 -15.57 7.86
N ILE A 188 19.01 -14.67 7.36
CA ILE A 188 17.79 -14.21 8.04
C ILE A 188 16.71 -15.26 7.77
N ASN A 189 16.34 -16.07 8.77
CA ASN A 189 15.47 -17.22 8.56
C ASN A 189 14.00 -16.90 8.82
N THR A 190 13.72 -16.10 9.84
CA THR A 190 12.35 -15.84 10.33
C THR A 190 11.98 -14.36 10.29
N PHE A 191 10.68 -14.06 10.34
CA PHE A 191 10.20 -12.68 10.48
C PHE A 191 10.72 -12.02 11.76
N GLY A 192 10.89 -12.79 12.83
CA GLY A 192 11.52 -12.33 14.07
C GLY A 192 12.98 -11.97 13.89
N ASP A 193 13.73 -12.68 13.04
CA ASP A 193 15.12 -12.32 12.67
C ASP A 193 15.14 -11.00 11.91
N LEU A 194 14.24 -10.87 10.94
CA LEU A 194 14.10 -9.66 10.14
C LEU A 194 13.80 -8.44 11.03
N ALA A 195 12.86 -8.56 11.97
CA ALA A 195 12.51 -7.47 12.90
C ALA A 195 13.68 -7.02 13.81
N ARG A 196 14.70 -7.87 14.02
CA ARG A 196 15.89 -7.52 14.81
C ARG A 196 16.92 -6.70 14.03
N LEU A 197 16.87 -6.67 12.70
CA LEU A 197 17.80 -5.87 11.88
C LEU A 197 17.59 -4.37 12.10
N LYS A 198 16.33 -3.95 12.05
CA LYS A 198 15.91 -2.56 12.23
C LYS A 198 14.43 -2.53 12.54
N LYS A 199 14.03 -1.73 13.53
CA LYS A 199 12.64 -1.64 13.96
C LYS A 199 11.88 -0.58 13.16
N TYR A 200 10.83 -1.01 12.47
CA TYR A 200 9.80 -0.20 11.81
C TYR A 200 8.41 -0.57 12.33
N LYS A 201 7.42 0.31 12.12
CA LYS A 201 6.05 0.12 12.65
C LYS A 201 5.40 -1.19 12.17
N PHE A 202 5.62 -1.57 10.91
CA PHE A 202 5.04 -2.82 10.39
C PHE A 202 5.58 -4.08 11.10
N ASN A 203 6.75 -4.04 11.74
CA ASN A 203 7.27 -5.20 12.47
C ASN A 203 6.38 -5.59 13.65
N ASP A 204 5.67 -4.62 14.24
CA ASP A 204 4.71 -4.90 15.32
C ASP A 204 3.53 -5.76 14.82
N SER A 205 3.30 -5.85 13.50
CA SER A 205 2.28 -6.72 12.92
C SER A 205 2.66 -8.21 12.94
N PHE A 206 3.92 -8.56 13.18
CA PHE A 206 4.37 -9.97 13.18
C PHE A 206 3.84 -10.77 14.35
N GLN A 207 3.19 -10.11 15.32
CA GLN A 207 2.43 -10.77 16.38
C GLN A 207 1.03 -11.23 15.95
N TYR A 208 0.55 -10.78 14.78
CA TYR A 208 -0.77 -11.12 14.24
C TYR A 208 -0.72 -12.37 13.37
N THR A 209 -1.90 -12.97 13.14
CA THR A 209 -2.08 -14.13 12.28
C THR A 209 -2.54 -13.72 10.88
N PRO A 210 -2.13 -14.43 9.82
CA PRO A 210 -2.69 -14.29 8.48
C PRO A 210 -4.22 -14.37 8.46
N PHE A 211 -4.83 -13.85 7.39
CA PHE A 211 -6.26 -14.02 7.19
C PHE A 211 -6.62 -15.50 7.05
N PRO A 212 -7.66 -15.97 7.77
CA PRO A 212 -8.23 -17.28 7.51
C PRO A 212 -9.07 -17.25 6.22
N SER A 213 -9.76 -18.35 5.92
CA SER A 213 -10.71 -18.40 4.81
C SER A 213 -11.91 -17.47 5.04
N PRO A 214 -12.54 -16.94 3.97
CA PRO A 214 -13.64 -15.97 4.08
C PRO A 214 -14.83 -16.46 4.91
N GLU A 215 -15.09 -17.77 4.94
CA GLU A 215 -16.20 -18.38 5.68
C GLU A 215 -16.07 -18.16 7.21
N LYS A 216 -14.85 -17.96 7.71
CA LYS A 216 -14.62 -17.62 9.14
C LYS A 216 -15.22 -16.27 9.53
N PHE A 217 -15.45 -15.39 8.55
CA PHE A 217 -16.10 -14.10 8.75
C PHE A 217 -17.55 -14.09 8.24
N GLY A 218 -18.10 -15.25 7.86
CA GLY A 218 -19.43 -15.34 7.25
C GLY A 218 -19.49 -14.76 5.83
N LEU A 219 -18.36 -14.41 5.23
CA LEU A 219 -18.30 -13.94 3.86
C LEU A 219 -18.35 -15.11 2.89
N ARG A 220 -19.02 -14.89 1.76
CA ARG A 220 -19.06 -15.84 0.64
C ARG A 220 -18.23 -15.31 -0.51
N ARG A 221 -17.71 -16.23 -1.32
CA ARG A 221 -17.08 -15.92 -2.59
C ARG A 221 -18.09 -15.32 -3.57
N PHE A 222 -17.63 -14.37 -4.36
CA PHE A 222 -18.45 -13.73 -5.38
C PHE A 222 -18.56 -14.67 -6.59
N ASN A 223 -19.78 -14.93 -7.07
CA ASN A 223 -20.02 -15.89 -8.15
C ASN A 223 -19.87 -15.30 -9.57
N GLY A 224 -19.44 -14.04 -9.70
CA GLY A 224 -19.25 -13.38 -11.00
C GLY A 224 -17.80 -13.39 -11.49
N ALA A 225 -17.61 -13.20 -12.79
CA ALA A 225 -16.29 -12.99 -13.36
C ALA A 225 -15.81 -11.58 -12.98
N LEU A 226 -14.80 -11.50 -12.12
CA LEU A 226 -14.15 -10.26 -11.72
C LEU A 226 -12.75 -10.25 -12.33
N SER A 227 -12.59 -9.51 -13.41
CA SER A 227 -11.29 -9.34 -14.04
C SER A 227 -11.23 -8.02 -14.78
N ARG A 228 -10.17 -7.27 -14.51
CA ARG A 228 -9.76 -6.11 -15.32
C ARG A 228 -8.92 -6.53 -16.54
N ALA A 229 -8.81 -7.84 -16.83
CA ALA A 229 -8.08 -8.34 -18.00
C ALA A 229 -8.63 -7.74 -19.31
N GLY A 230 -7.75 -7.12 -20.10
CA GLY A 230 -8.10 -6.46 -21.35
C GLY A 230 -8.46 -4.98 -21.21
N TYR A 231 -8.59 -4.45 -19.99
CA TYR A 231 -8.77 -3.02 -19.77
C TYR A 231 -7.44 -2.26 -19.95
N SER A 232 -7.41 -1.32 -20.88
CA SER A 232 -6.24 -0.50 -21.19
C SER A 232 -6.57 0.97 -21.01
N ILE A 233 -5.87 1.63 -20.08
CA ILE A 233 -5.86 3.08 -20.00
C ILE A 233 -4.70 3.58 -20.87
N GLU A 234 -4.96 4.49 -21.80
CA GLU A 234 -3.89 5.17 -22.53
C GLU A 234 -2.96 5.89 -21.56
N VAL A 235 -1.66 5.74 -21.80
CA VAL A 235 -0.61 6.36 -20.98
C VAL A 235 -0.47 7.82 -21.40
N ASP A 236 -0.96 8.73 -20.56
CA ASP A 236 -0.78 10.18 -20.72
C ASP A 236 0.48 10.65 -19.97
N PRO A 237 1.47 11.28 -20.65
CA PRO A 237 2.64 11.85 -19.99
C PRO A 237 2.32 12.82 -18.85
N THR A 238 1.22 13.57 -18.95
CA THR A 238 0.78 14.49 -17.89
C THR A 238 0.34 13.70 -16.66
N ARG A 239 -0.44 12.64 -16.86
CA ARG A 239 -0.86 11.74 -15.79
C ARG A 239 0.34 11.06 -15.12
N GLN A 240 1.30 10.56 -15.90
CA GLN A 240 2.52 9.98 -15.37
C GLN A 240 3.30 10.98 -14.49
N ALA A 241 3.41 12.23 -14.94
CA ALA A 241 4.04 13.30 -14.18
C ALA A 241 3.33 13.59 -12.85
N LEU A 242 1.99 13.70 -12.88
CA LEU A 242 1.18 13.93 -11.68
C LEU A 242 1.28 12.77 -10.70
N SER A 243 1.15 11.55 -11.20
CA SER A 243 1.15 10.35 -10.38
C SER A 243 2.52 10.07 -9.76
N ALA A 244 3.60 10.28 -10.52
CA ALA A 244 4.94 10.19 -9.97
C ALA A 244 5.13 11.13 -8.77
N TYR A 245 4.60 12.36 -8.83
CA TYR A 245 4.70 13.28 -7.69
C TYR A 245 3.73 12.92 -6.56
N TRP A 246 2.55 12.40 -6.89
CA TRP A 246 1.57 11.89 -5.93
C TRP A 246 2.13 10.72 -5.11
N ASP A 247 2.85 9.78 -5.71
CA ASP A 247 3.52 8.69 -4.99
C ASP A 247 4.60 9.20 -4.03
N THR A 248 5.35 10.23 -4.43
CA THR A 248 6.29 10.89 -3.53
C THR A 248 5.56 11.48 -2.33
N LEU A 249 4.43 12.16 -2.55
CA LEU A 249 3.60 12.69 -1.47
C LEU A 249 3.07 11.56 -0.57
N LYS A 250 2.53 10.47 -1.13
CA LYS A 250 2.08 9.29 -0.37
C LYS A 250 3.18 8.76 0.55
N SER A 251 4.40 8.66 0.06
CA SER A 251 5.55 8.20 0.85
C SER A 251 5.90 9.17 1.98
N ILE A 252 6.03 10.46 1.68
CA ILE A 252 6.40 11.51 2.65
C ILE A 252 5.33 11.70 3.73
N LEU A 253 4.05 11.60 3.34
CA LEU A 253 2.93 11.83 4.25
C LEU A 253 2.61 10.60 5.12
N ALA A 254 3.26 9.46 4.87
CA ALA A 254 3.05 8.25 5.65
C ALA A 254 3.46 8.40 7.13
N ASP A 255 4.53 9.17 7.40
CA ASP A 255 5.02 9.47 8.75
C ASP A 255 4.93 10.96 9.15
N LEU A 256 4.50 11.83 8.22
CA LEU A 256 4.38 13.29 8.41
C LEU A 256 5.72 13.95 8.77
N GLU A 257 6.84 13.39 8.31
CA GLU A 257 8.18 13.94 8.51
C GLU A 257 8.91 14.01 7.16
N VAL A 258 9.41 15.19 6.78
CA VAL A 258 10.17 15.37 5.53
C VAL A 258 11.66 15.37 5.84
N SER A 259 12.33 14.25 5.57
CA SER A 259 13.80 14.19 5.59
C SER A 259 14.41 15.03 4.47
N GLU A 260 15.70 15.39 4.58
CA GLU A 260 16.42 16.10 3.50
C GLU A 260 16.47 15.27 2.21
N GLU A 261 16.61 13.95 2.32
CA GLU A 261 16.61 13.03 1.18
C GLU A 261 15.27 13.04 0.45
N GLU A 262 14.16 12.94 1.19
CA GLU A 262 12.81 13.02 0.63
C GLU A 262 12.51 14.38 0.02
N PHE A 263 12.99 15.46 0.65
CA PHE A 263 12.86 16.80 0.10
C PHE A 263 13.56 16.91 -1.26
N VAL A 264 14.84 16.51 -1.33
CA VAL A 264 15.61 16.54 -2.57
C VAL A 264 14.93 15.68 -3.65
N GLN A 265 14.48 14.48 -3.29
CA GLN A 265 13.76 13.59 -4.20
C GLN A 265 12.46 14.22 -4.71
N ALA A 266 11.65 14.84 -3.84
CA ALA A 266 10.42 15.50 -4.23
C ALA A 266 10.66 16.67 -5.19
N ILE A 267 11.71 17.46 -4.97
CA ILE A 267 12.08 18.55 -5.88
C ILE A 267 12.59 18.02 -7.23
N SER A 268 13.41 16.96 -7.24
CA SER A 268 13.89 16.32 -8.48
C SER A 268 12.72 15.78 -9.30
N VAL A 269 11.79 15.04 -8.67
CA VAL A 269 10.60 14.48 -9.33
C VAL A 269 9.79 15.57 -10.03
N ARG A 270 9.55 16.71 -9.37
CA ARG A 270 8.78 17.81 -10.00
C ARG A 270 9.49 18.44 -11.18
N LYS A 271 10.81 18.59 -11.09
CA LYS A 271 11.62 19.18 -12.16
C LYS A 271 11.67 18.26 -13.37
N GLU A 272 11.92 16.98 -13.15
CA GLU A 272 11.97 15.95 -14.19
C GLU A 272 10.60 15.76 -14.86
N ALA A 273 9.54 15.78 -14.06
CA ALA A 273 8.15 15.68 -14.54
C ALA A 273 7.61 16.99 -15.16
N GLY A 274 8.36 18.10 -15.09
CA GLY A 274 7.93 19.39 -15.63
C GLY A 274 6.65 19.95 -15.00
N LEU A 275 6.38 19.64 -13.73
CA LEU A 275 5.12 20.02 -13.09
C LEU A 275 4.98 21.53 -12.92
N LYS A 276 3.84 22.06 -13.37
CA LYS A 276 3.47 23.47 -13.21
C LYS A 276 3.08 23.77 -11.76
N LYS A 277 3.19 25.04 -11.37
CA LYS A 277 2.88 25.50 -10.00
C LYS A 277 1.45 25.15 -9.60
N GLU A 278 0.50 25.28 -10.51
CA GLU A 278 -0.91 24.97 -10.31
C GLU A 278 -1.12 23.48 -10.02
N GLN A 279 -0.41 22.61 -10.74
CA GLN A 279 -0.47 21.15 -10.54
C GLN A 279 0.11 20.76 -9.18
N ILE A 280 1.24 21.36 -8.78
CA ILE A 280 1.83 21.13 -7.45
C ILE A 280 0.85 21.54 -6.37
N ARG A 281 0.26 22.74 -6.49
CA ARG A 281 -0.73 23.26 -5.53
C ARG A 281 -1.97 22.39 -5.45
N MET A 282 -2.48 21.92 -6.59
CA MET A 282 -3.61 20.99 -6.64
C MET A 282 -3.31 19.72 -5.85
N LEU A 283 -2.15 19.08 -6.09
CA LEU A 283 -1.77 17.85 -5.40
C LEU A 283 -1.56 18.08 -3.90
N HIS A 284 -0.96 19.21 -3.51
CA HIS A 284 -0.82 19.58 -2.09
C HIS A 284 -2.18 19.83 -1.44
N ALA A 285 -3.09 20.54 -2.12
CA ALA A 285 -4.44 20.80 -1.61
C ALA A 285 -5.24 19.51 -1.45
N LYS A 286 -5.13 18.57 -2.40
CA LYS A 286 -5.73 17.23 -2.28
C LYS A 286 -5.19 16.47 -1.09
N ALA A 287 -3.87 16.42 -0.93
CA ALA A 287 -3.25 15.75 0.20
C ALA A 287 -3.64 16.37 1.54
N PHE A 288 -3.67 17.70 1.61
CA PHE A 288 -4.07 18.44 2.79
C PHE A 288 -5.55 18.23 3.16
N SER A 289 -6.43 18.34 2.18
CA SER A 289 -7.89 18.16 2.37
C SER A 289 -8.21 16.75 2.82
N GLY A 290 -7.52 15.74 2.26
CA GLY A 290 -7.65 14.36 2.70
C GLY A 290 -7.34 14.23 4.19
N VAL A 291 -6.19 14.71 4.66
CA VAL A 291 -5.81 14.58 6.07
C VAL A 291 -6.75 15.38 6.99
N ILE A 292 -7.23 16.55 6.58
CA ILE A 292 -8.26 17.28 7.33
C ILE A 292 -9.52 16.42 7.51
N ALA A 293 -9.96 15.72 6.47
CA ALA A 293 -11.15 14.89 6.54
C ALA A 293 -11.05 13.78 7.61
N GLN A 294 -9.84 13.33 7.98
CA GLN A 294 -9.64 12.37 9.08
C GLN A 294 -10.02 12.90 10.46
N PHE A 295 -10.03 14.22 10.64
CA PHE A 295 -10.22 14.87 11.93
C PHE A 295 -11.57 15.59 12.07
N ILE A 296 -12.46 15.43 11.09
CA ILE A 296 -13.79 16.07 11.11
C ILE A 296 -14.87 15.09 11.60
N ASP A 297 -14.58 13.78 11.66
CA ASP A 297 -15.55 12.75 12.03
C ASP A 297 -16.14 12.93 13.43
N ASP A 298 -15.37 13.46 14.39
CA ASP A 298 -15.84 13.71 15.76
C ASP A 298 -16.20 15.18 16.04
N GLN A 299 -16.13 16.05 15.02
CA GLN A 299 -16.40 17.50 15.08
C GLN A 299 -15.47 18.29 16.02
N TRP A 300 -14.42 17.70 16.60
CA TRP A 300 -13.52 18.36 17.55
C TRP A 300 -12.06 18.03 17.26
N LEU A 301 -11.28 19.04 16.89
CA LEU A 301 -9.83 18.88 16.78
C LEU A 301 -9.18 18.75 18.15
N ASP A 302 -8.61 17.59 18.45
CA ASP A 302 -7.81 17.41 19.65
C ASP A 302 -6.37 17.97 19.48
N ASP A 303 -5.60 18.00 20.58
CA ASP A 303 -4.20 18.49 20.55
C ASP A 303 -3.30 17.65 19.62
N ARG A 304 -3.55 16.34 19.49
CA ARG A 304 -2.77 15.43 18.64
C ARG A 304 -3.08 15.67 17.17
N GLU A 305 -4.34 15.87 16.83
CA GLU A 305 -4.81 16.16 15.48
C GLU A 305 -4.35 17.53 15.02
N THR A 306 -4.45 18.53 15.91
CA THR A 306 -3.88 19.87 15.69
C THR A 306 -2.38 19.78 15.41
N LEU A 307 -1.65 18.95 16.16
CA LEU A 307 -0.22 18.73 15.92
C LEU A 307 0.03 18.06 14.56
N LYS A 308 -0.76 17.06 14.16
CA LYS A 308 -0.66 16.41 12.85
C LYS A 308 -0.94 17.39 11.71
N LEU A 309 -1.95 18.24 11.83
CA LEU A 309 -2.26 19.28 10.85
C LEU A 309 -1.13 20.31 10.71
N ARG A 310 -0.54 20.73 11.84
CA ARG A 310 0.65 21.61 11.80
C ARG A 310 1.84 20.94 11.13
N LYS A 311 2.11 19.66 11.44
CA LYS A 311 3.18 18.89 10.78
C LYS A 311 2.92 18.76 9.28
N LEU A 312 1.70 18.42 8.87
CA LEU A 312 1.32 18.33 7.47
C LEU A 312 1.52 19.66 6.74
N HIS A 313 1.02 20.76 7.32
CA HIS A 313 1.23 22.10 6.76
C HIS A 313 2.73 22.38 6.61
N GLN A 314 3.54 22.16 7.64
CA GLN A 314 4.99 22.36 7.58
C GLN A 314 5.66 21.50 6.50
N CYS A 315 5.23 20.24 6.34
CA CYS A 315 5.73 19.34 5.31
C CYS A 315 5.44 19.88 3.92
N LEU A 316 4.19 20.27 3.65
CA LEU A 316 3.77 20.82 2.35
C LEU A 316 4.42 22.19 2.06
N SER A 317 4.54 23.05 3.07
CA SER A 317 5.26 24.34 3.02
C SER A 317 6.73 24.15 2.69
N LYS A 318 7.41 23.21 3.35
CA LYS A 318 8.81 22.85 3.04
C LYS A 318 8.92 22.39 1.59
N LEU A 319 7.95 21.59 1.16
CA LEU A 319 7.73 21.19 -0.21
C LEU A 319 7.24 22.35 -1.13
N GLY A 320 7.22 23.60 -0.71
CA GLY A 320 7.08 24.77 -1.58
C GLY A 320 5.68 25.40 -1.67
N TRP A 321 4.64 24.82 -1.07
CA TRP A 321 3.36 25.50 -0.83
C TRP A 321 2.47 24.70 0.12
N ALA A 322 1.74 25.33 1.03
CA ALA A 322 0.66 24.69 1.79
C ALA A 322 -0.64 25.49 1.68
N PRO A 323 -1.81 24.84 1.78
CA PRO A 323 -3.07 25.57 1.91
C PRO A 323 -3.05 26.50 3.13
N GLY A 324 -3.33 27.79 2.90
CA GLY A 324 -3.28 28.84 3.92
C GLY A 324 -2.11 29.82 3.79
N GLU A 325 -1.15 29.57 2.90
CA GLU A 325 -0.10 30.52 2.46
C GLU A 325 -0.56 31.44 1.32
#